data_AF-A0AAP0S3I5-F1
#
_entry.id   AF-A0AAP0S3I5-F1
#
_cell.length_a   1.000
_cell.length_b   1.000
_cell.length_c   1.000
_cell.angle_alpha   90.00
_cell.angle_beta   90.00
_cell.angle_gamma   90.00
#
_symmetry.space_group_name_H-M   'P 1'
#
loop_
_entity.id
_entity.type
_entity.pdbx_description
1 polymer ?
#
loop_
_entity_poly.entity_id
_entity_poly.type
_entity_poly.pdbx_seq_one_letter_code
_entity_poly.pdbx_strand_id
1 'polypeptide(L)'
;MAAQSQAPNVDLFDAYFRRADTDRDGRISGAEAVAFFKSFGLPQNVLAQIWMHADQNRIGFLGRAEFYNALKLVTVAQSKRDLTPDIVKAALYGPASAKIPAPQIISVPCLHLS
;
A
#
# COMPACT_ATOMS: atom_id res chain seq x y z
N MET A 1 -10.84 -19.27 25.28
CA MET A 1 -11.08 -18.06 24.43
C MET A 1 -10.23 -18.18 23.18
N ALA A 2 -10.84 -18.15 22.00
CA ALA A 2 -10.23 -18.59 20.74
C ALA A 2 -9.18 -17.60 20.18
N ALA A 3 -8.03 -18.18 19.83
CA ALA A 3 -6.98 -17.77 18.89
C ALA A 3 -7.03 -16.35 18.29
N GLN A 4 -6.18 -15.47 18.82
CA GLN A 4 -5.65 -14.35 18.07
C GLN A 4 -4.69 -14.90 17.01
N SER A 5 -5.12 -14.99 15.75
CA SER A 5 -4.26 -15.35 14.62
C SER A 5 -4.42 -14.35 13.47
N GLN A 6 -4.67 -13.08 13.81
CA GLN A 6 -4.60 -11.99 12.85
C GLN A 6 -3.12 -11.62 12.72
N ALA A 7 -2.53 -11.74 11.52
CA ALA A 7 -1.20 -11.20 11.28
C ALA A 7 -1.22 -9.72 11.70
N PRO A 8 -0.26 -9.23 12.51
CA PRO A 8 -0.34 -7.92 13.17
C PRO A 8 -0.50 -6.73 12.21
N ASN A 9 -0.27 -6.95 10.91
CA ASN A 9 -0.41 -5.94 9.89
C ASN A 9 -1.85 -5.77 9.38
N VAL A 10 -2.73 -6.78 9.50
CA VAL A 10 -4.09 -6.77 8.90
C VAL A 10 -4.94 -5.63 9.44
N ASP A 11 -4.86 -5.35 10.74
CA ASP A 11 -5.54 -4.22 11.37
C ASP A 11 -5.04 -2.87 10.83
N LEU A 12 -3.74 -2.76 10.54
CA LEU A 12 -3.16 -1.54 9.96
C LEU A 12 -3.54 -1.35 8.49
N PHE A 13 -3.58 -2.45 7.71
CA PHE A 13 -4.06 -2.43 6.33
C PHE A 13 -5.53 -1.97 6.26
N ASP A 14 -6.40 -2.46 7.17
CA ASP A 14 -7.80 -2.03 7.25
C ASP A 14 -7.92 -0.56 7.69
N ALA A 15 -7.09 -0.12 8.65
CA ALA A 15 -7.04 1.28 9.06
C ALA A 15 -6.60 2.23 7.92
N TYR A 16 -5.63 1.82 7.11
CA TYR A 16 -5.22 2.57 5.92
C TYR A 16 -6.31 2.59 4.85
N PHE A 17 -7.00 1.47 4.65
CA PHE A 17 -8.12 1.41 3.70
C PHE A 17 -9.20 2.43 4.07
N ARG A 18 -9.64 2.44 5.34
CA ARG A 18 -10.64 3.41 5.83
C ARG A 18 -10.18 4.86 5.76
N ARG A 19 -8.87 5.10 5.77
CA ARG A 19 -8.29 6.45 5.68
C ARG A 19 -8.14 6.92 4.24
N ALA A 20 -7.95 6.00 3.31
CA ALA A 20 -7.93 6.27 1.89
C ALA A 20 -9.35 6.41 1.31
N ASP A 21 -10.31 5.64 1.83
CA ASP A 21 -11.73 5.64 1.45
C ASP A 21 -12.43 6.86 2.07
N THR A 22 -12.45 7.97 1.33
CA THR A 22 -12.94 9.25 1.85
C THR A 22 -14.46 9.35 1.80
N ASP A 23 -15.08 8.73 0.81
CA ASP A 23 -16.53 8.67 0.62
C ASP A 23 -17.19 7.46 1.28
N ARG A 24 -16.39 6.49 1.77
CA ARG A 24 -16.83 5.29 2.51
C ARG A 24 -17.71 4.37 1.68
N ASP A 25 -17.49 4.31 0.38
CA ASP A 25 -18.20 3.41 -0.54
C ASP A 25 -17.61 1.98 -0.53
N GLY A 26 -16.50 1.78 0.17
CA GLY A 26 -15.78 0.51 0.26
C GLY A 26 -14.85 0.25 -0.94
N ARG A 27 -14.50 1.30 -1.69
CA ARG A 27 -13.60 1.28 -2.84
C ARG A 27 -12.67 2.48 -2.75
N ILE A 28 -11.48 2.34 -3.33
CA ILE A 28 -10.54 3.46 -3.42
C ILE A 28 -10.43 3.85 -4.88
N SER A 29 -10.93 5.03 -5.23
CA SER A 29 -10.76 5.56 -6.58
C SER A 29 -9.29 5.87 -6.88
N GLY A 30 -8.95 5.99 -8.17
CA GLY A 30 -7.59 6.40 -8.58
C GLY A 30 -7.15 7.72 -7.94
N ALA A 31 -8.06 8.68 -7.81
CA ALA A 31 -7.77 9.97 -7.19
C ALA A 31 -7.45 9.81 -5.69
N GLU A 32 -8.24 9.03 -4.96
CA GLU A 32 -8.04 8.76 -3.53
C GLU A 32 -6.77 7.96 -3.27
N ALA A 33 -6.51 6.92 -4.06
CA ALA A 33 -5.30 6.14 -3.95
C ALA A 33 -4.05 7.00 -4.16
N VAL A 34 -4.04 7.86 -5.20
CA VAL A 34 -2.93 8.77 -5.45
C VAL A 34 -2.77 9.78 -4.31
N ALA A 35 -3.86 10.35 -3.81
CA ALA A 35 -3.82 11.28 -2.68
C ALA A 35 -3.29 10.62 -1.41
N PHE A 36 -3.75 9.40 -1.12
CA PHE A 36 -3.29 8.63 0.03
C PHE A 36 -1.82 8.24 -0.13
N PHE A 37 -1.42 7.71 -1.28
CA PHE A 37 -0.05 7.23 -1.47
C PHE A 37 0.99 8.34 -1.50
N LYS A 38 0.61 9.57 -1.86
CA LYS A 38 1.47 10.75 -1.68
C LYS A 38 1.89 10.96 -0.22
N SER A 39 1.09 10.51 0.75
CA SER A 39 1.42 10.58 2.18
C SER A 39 2.62 9.69 2.56
N PHE A 40 2.98 8.72 1.71
CA PHE A 40 4.19 7.91 1.86
C PHE A 40 5.43 8.56 1.24
N GLY A 41 5.32 9.80 0.73
CA GLY A 41 6.40 10.57 0.12
C GLY A 41 7.10 9.87 -1.06
N LEU A 42 6.37 9.00 -1.76
CA LEU A 42 6.86 8.36 -2.98
C LEU A 42 6.69 9.29 -4.19
N PRO A 43 7.60 9.23 -5.17
CA PRO A 43 7.51 10.06 -6.38
C PRO A 43 6.36 9.58 -7.29
N GLN A 44 5.77 10.51 -8.04
CA GLN A 44 4.53 10.26 -8.81
C GLN A 44 4.67 9.13 -9.84
N ASN A 45 5.84 8.95 -10.43
CA ASN A 45 6.12 7.84 -11.35
C ASN A 45 5.99 6.47 -10.66
N VAL A 46 6.50 6.36 -9.43
CA VAL A 46 6.39 5.14 -8.62
C VAL A 46 4.93 4.91 -8.21
N LEU A 47 4.21 5.97 -7.84
CA LEU A 47 2.78 5.87 -7.53
C LEU A 47 1.96 5.35 -8.72
N ALA A 48 2.26 5.83 -9.92
CA ALA A 48 1.61 5.35 -11.14
C ALA A 48 1.91 3.86 -11.40
N GLN A 49 3.15 3.41 -11.15
CA GLN A 49 3.49 1.99 -11.26
C GLN A 49 2.74 1.13 -10.23
N ILE A 50 2.70 1.56 -8.96
CA ILE A 50 1.96 0.86 -7.90
C ILE A 50 0.49 0.73 -8.28
N TRP A 51 -0.12 1.83 -8.75
CA TRP A 51 -1.50 1.82 -9.23
C TRP A 51 -1.69 0.82 -10.37
N MET A 52 -0.86 0.87 -11.41
CA MET A 52 -0.96 -0.06 -12.55
C MET A 52 -0.81 -1.53 -12.15
N HIS A 53 0.00 -1.82 -11.13
CA HIS A 53 0.17 -3.18 -10.63
C HIS A 53 -0.96 -3.63 -9.70
N ALA A 54 -1.61 -2.70 -9.00
CA ALA A 54 -2.74 -2.98 -8.13
C ALA A 54 -4.08 -3.02 -8.89
N ASP A 55 -4.24 -2.24 -9.95
CA ASP A 55 -5.43 -2.20 -10.82
C ASP A 55 -5.17 -3.01 -12.11
N GLN A 56 -4.87 -4.30 -11.97
CA GLN A 56 -4.53 -5.16 -13.13
C GLN A 56 -5.68 -5.25 -14.14
N ASN A 57 -6.91 -5.21 -13.63
CA ASN A 57 -8.12 -5.31 -14.44
C ASN A 57 -8.57 -3.96 -15.03
N ARG A 58 -7.85 -2.86 -14.76
CA ARG A 58 -8.19 -1.50 -15.20
C ARG A 58 -9.65 -1.13 -14.87
N ILE A 59 -10.10 -1.53 -13.69
CA ILE A 59 -11.46 -1.27 -13.19
C ILE A 59 -11.60 0.19 -12.74
N GLY A 60 -10.48 0.89 -12.49
CA GLY A 60 -10.47 2.31 -12.10
C GLY A 60 -10.68 2.56 -10.61
N PHE A 61 -10.84 1.51 -9.82
CA PHE A 61 -10.94 1.55 -8.37
C PHE A 61 -10.28 0.31 -7.75
N LEU A 62 -9.76 0.43 -6.53
CA LEU A 62 -9.17 -0.67 -5.77
C LEU A 62 -10.11 -1.11 -4.67
N GLY A 63 -10.50 -2.38 -4.67
CA GLY A 63 -11.11 -3.00 -3.51
C GLY A 63 -10.08 -3.29 -2.41
N ARG A 64 -10.53 -3.81 -1.26
CA ARG A 64 -9.65 -4.13 -0.12
C ARG A 64 -8.44 -4.99 -0.49
N ALA A 65 -8.65 -6.06 -1.25
CA ALA A 65 -7.56 -6.96 -1.66
C ALA A 65 -6.51 -6.24 -2.52
N GLU A 66 -6.96 -5.47 -3.50
CA GLU A 66 -6.08 -4.74 -4.41
C GLU A 66 -5.37 -3.58 -3.71
N PHE A 67 -6.05 -2.92 -2.78
CA PHE A 67 -5.43 -1.90 -1.94
C PHE A 67 -4.33 -2.50 -1.04
N TYR A 68 -4.54 -3.70 -0.48
CA TYR A 68 -3.52 -4.37 0.32
C TYR A 68 -2.31 -4.75 -0.53
N ASN A 69 -2.54 -5.19 -1.77
CA ASN A 69 -1.49 -5.41 -2.76
C ASN A 69 -0.71 -4.11 -3.03
N ALA A 70 -1.40 -2.99 -3.25
CA ALA A 70 -0.78 -1.69 -3.45
C ALA A 70 0.10 -1.27 -2.25
N LEU A 71 -0.39 -1.45 -1.02
CA LEU A 71 0.36 -1.13 0.20
C LEU A 71 1.64 -1.97 0.35
N LYS A 72 1.62 -3.25 -0.03
CA LYS A 72 2.84 -4.07 -0.07
C LYS A 72 3.87 -3.51 -1.06
N LEU A 73 3.42 -3.03 -2.22
CA LEU A 73 4.28 -2.39 -3.21
C LEU A 73 4.84 -1.06 -2.72
N VAL A 74 4.05 -0.27 -1.98
CA VAL A 74 4.55 0.93 -1.29
C VAL A 74 5.70 0.56 -0.34
N THR A 75 5.58 -0.49 0.47
CA THR A 75 6.66 -0.93 1.38
C THR A 75 7.93 -1.31 0.61
N VAL A 76 7.79 -2.00 -0.52
CA VAL A 76 8.91 -2.36 -1.40
C VAL A 76 9.58 -1.10 -1.97
N ALA A 77 8.78 -0.15 -2.47
CA ALA A 77 9.27 1.11 -3.01
C ALA A 77 9.97 1.96 -1.94
N GLN A 78 9.46 1.98 -0.70
CA GLN A 78 10.10 2.63 0.44
C GLN A 78 11.44 2.00 0.81
N SER A 79 11.59 0.69 0.59
CA SER A 79 12.85 -0.03 0.81
C SER A 79 13.93 0.29 -0.24
N LYS A 80 13.73 1.32 -1.07
CA LYS A 80 14.58 1.72 -2.21
C LYS A 80 14.88 0.58 -3.19
N ARG A 81 13.99 -0.41 -3.27
CA ARG A 81 14.06 -1.41 -4.32
C ARG A 81 13.28 -0.89 -5.52
N ASP A 82 13.88 -0.93 -6.70
CA ASP A 82 13.18 -0.66 -7.95
C ASP A 82 11.95 -1.57 -8.04
N LEU A 83 10.79 -1.00 -8.40
CA LEU A 83 9.56 -1.77 -8.66
C LEU A 83 9.68 -2.47 -10.01
N THR A 84 10.63 -3.41 -10.13
CA THR A 84 10.71 -4.29 -11.29
C THR A 84 9.55 -5.28 -11.25
N PRO A 85 9.07 -5.74 -12.41
CA PRO A 85 7.96 -6.70 -12.48
C PRO A 85 8.25 -8.00 -11.71
N ASP A 86 9.52 -8.39 -11.58
CA ASP A 86 9.94 -9.55 -10.81
C ASP A 86 9.76 -9.35 -9.30
N ILE A 87 10.19 -8.18 -8.80
CA ILE A 87 10.01 -7.79 -7.39
C ILE A 87 8.53 -7.62 -7.06
N VAL A 88 7.74 -7.01 -7.96
CA VAL A 88 6.29 -6.89 -7.82
C VAL A 88 5.66 -8.28 -7.71
N LYS A 89 6.02 -9.22 -8.60
CA LYS A 89 5.53 -10.60 -8.53
C LYS A 89 5.92 -11.30 -7.23
N ALA A 90 7.17 -11.14 -6.78
CA ALA A 90 7.63 -11.71 -5.51
C ALA A 90 6.92 -11.09 -4.30
N ALA A 91 6.59 -9.80 -4.35
CA ALA A 91 5.89 -9.10 -3.28
C ALA A 91 4.39 -9.43 -3.22
N LEU A 92 3.77 -9.74 -4.36
CA LEU A 92 2.36 -10.09 -4.45
C LEU A 92 2.13 -11.60 -4.26
N TYR A 93 2.84 -12.43 -5.02
CA TYR A 93 2.64 -13.88 -5.11
C TYR A 93 3.75 -14.71 -4.45
N GLY A 94 4.85 -14.08 -4.02
CA GLY A 94 5.94 -14.81 -3.39
C GLY A 94 5.66 -15.19 -1.93
N PRO A 95 6.39 -16.15 -1.37
CA PRO A 95 6.24 -16.59 0.03
C PRO A 95 6.53 -15.48 1.04
N ALA A 96 7.23 -14.42 0.61
CA ALA A 96 7.49 -13.23 1.43
C ALA A 96 6.29 -12.26 1.50
N SER A 97 5.30 -12.35 0.60
CA SER A 97 4.11 -11.48 0.54
C SER A 97 3.34 -11.40 1.87
N ALA A 98 3.27 -12.52 2.59
CA ALA A 98 2.63 -12.60 3.91
C ALA A 98 3.45 -11.96 5.04
N LYS A 99 4.75 -11.74 4.82
CA LYS A 99 5.69 -11.17 5.80
C LYS A 99 6.01 -9.69 5.55
N ILE A 100 5.53 -9.10 4.45
CA ILE A 100 5.79 -7.68 4.16
C ILE A 100 5.06 -6.83 5.21
N PRO A 101 5.79 -6.01 6.00
CA PRO A 101 5.18 -5.10 6.95
C PRO A 101 4.37 -4.02 6.23
N ALA A 102 3.36 -3.50 6.90
CA ALA A 102 2.60 -2.37 6.37
C ALA A 102 3.53 -1.15 6.18
N PRO A 103 3.32 -0.35 5.12
CA PRO A 103 4.21 0.75 4.79
C PRO A 103 4.19 1.81 5.91
N GLN A 104 5.33 2.43 6.13
CA GLN A 104 5.46 3.50 7.11
C GLN A 104 5.01 4.79 6.43
N ILE A 105 3.86 5.36 6.85
CA ILE A 105 3.50 6.72 6.42
C ILE A 105 4.69 7.61 6.79
N ILE A 106 5.19 8.41 5.84
CA ILE A 106 6.22 9.40 6.13
C ILE A 106 5.54 10.49 6.97
N SER A 107 5.38 10.19 8.27
CA SER A 107 5.40 11.21 9.28
C SER A 107 6.84 11.72 9.21
N VAL A 108 7.02 12.88 8.59
CA VAL A 108 8.28 13.61 8.69
C VAL A 108 8.73 13.52 10.15
N PRO A 109 9.89 12.92 10.48
CA PRO A 109 10.48 13.27 11.76
C PRO A 109 10.70 14.77 11.63
N CYS A 110 9.91 15.54 12.38
CA CYS A 110 10.17 16.95 12.57
C CYS A 110 11.68 17.05 12.85
N LEU A 111 12.35 17.78 11.98
CA LEU A 111 13.80 17.86 11.88
C LEU A 111 14.43 17.87 13.27
N HIS A 112 15.32 16.90 13.49
CA HIS A 112 16.42 17.09 14.41
C HIS A 112 17.27 18.25 13.88
N LEU A 113 16.93 19.48 14.29
CA LEU A 113 17.84 20.60 14.21
C LEU A 113 17.57 21.60 15.34
N SER A 114 18.66 21.86 16.08
CA SER A 114 18.88 22.85 17.15
C SER A 114 18.63 22.37 18.58
#